data_AF-A0A537RE97-F1
#
_entry.id   AF-A0A537RE97-F1
#
_cell.length_a   1.000
_cell.length_b   1.000
_cell.length_c   1.000
_cell.angle_alpha   90.00
_cell.angle_beta   90.00
_cell.angle_gamma   90.00
#
_symmetry.space_group_name_H-M   'P 1'
#
loop_
_entity.id
_entity.type
_entity.pdbx_description
1 polymer ?
#
loop_
_entity_poly.entity_id
_entity_poly.type
_entity_poly.pdbx_seq_one_letter_code
_entity_poly.pdbx_strand_id
1 'polypeptide(L)'
;MAAALGLDPIEFRLRHVKAARDVAVIKAAAEKAGWQAQPSPRKDQTGNIVSGRGVAYAQRSGTRVAIVAEVEVDRASGKIWARKFTVAHDCGQIINPDGLKHTIEGNIVQGVSRTLWEEVKFDANNVTSVDWMTYPILDIAEAPETIDVVLINHPEVLPSGAGEPSTRPVAAAIANAIFDATGVRIRRVPFSPDRVKQALS
;
A
#
# COMPACT_ATOMS: atom_id res chain seq x y z
N MET A 1 8.08 16.78 -0.33
CA MET A 1 7.49 15.57 0.31
C MET A 1 7.07 15.93 1.72
N ALA A 2 6.02 15.30 2.29
CA ALA A 2 5.52 15.61 3.64
C ALA A 2 6.62 15.61 4.71
N ALA A 3 7.48 14.58 4.71
CA ALA A 3 8.62 14.46 5.63
C ALA A 3 9.60 15.63 5.55
N ALA A 4 9.89 16.14 4.35
CA ALA A 4 10.79 17.27 4.16
C ALA A 4 10.24 18.60 4.73
N LEU A 5 8.92 18.66 4.94
CA LEU A 5 8.24 19.81 5.55
C LEU A 5 7.87 19.55 7.02
N GLY A 6 8.23 18.39 7.58
CA GLY A 6 7.81 17.99 8.92
C GLY A 6 6.29 17.90 9.08
N LEU A 7 5.56 17.59 8.00
CA LEU A 7 4.10 17.50 8.00
C LEU A 7 3.63 16.05 8.03
N ASP A 8 2.42 15.84 8.57
CA ASP A 8 1.72 14.57 8.47
C ASP A 8 1.44 14.21 6.99
N PRO A 9 1.66 12.95 6.57
CA PRO A 9 1.43 12.53 5.19
C PRO A 9 0.00 12.70 4.65
N ILE A 10 -1.02 12.58 5.49
CA ILE A 10 -2.43 12.76 5.12
C ILE A 10 -2.74 14.24 5.05
N GLU A 11 -2.34 15.01 6.05
CA GLU A 11 -2.48 16.46 6.07
C GLU A 11 -1.83 17.08 4.82
N PHE A 12 -0.60 16.68 4.51
CA PHE A 12 0.11 17.14 3.31
C PHE A 12 -0.71 16.86 2.05
N ARG A 13 -1.35 15.69 1.90
CA ARG A 13 -2.19 15.38 0.74
C ARG A 13 -3.44 16.25 0.70
N LEU A 14 -4.13 16.40 1.83
CA LEU A 14 -5.36 17.20 1.93
C LEU A 14 -5.14 18.68 1.62
N ARG A 15 -3.94 19.23 1.85
CA ARG A 15 -3.59 20.60 1.42
C ARG A 15 -3.58 20.76 -0.11
N HIS A 16 -3.22 19.71 -0.85
CA HIS A 16 -2.95 19.76 -2.29
C HIS A 16 -4.07 19.18 -3.15
N VAL A 17 -4.87 18.26 -2.61
CA VAL A 17 -6.02 17.68 -3.30
C VAL A 17 -7.24 18.60 -3.19
N LYS A 18 -7.93 18.86 -4.30
CA LYS A 18 -9.05 19.83 -4.36
C LYS A 18 -10.42 19.21 -4.62
N ALA A 19 -10.51 18.10 -5.35
CA ALA A 19 -11.82 17.53 -5.68
C ALA A 19 -12.44 16.85 -4.44
N ALA A 20 -13.74 17.05 -4.23
CA ALA A 20 -14.45 16.56 -3.05
C ALA A 20 -14.34 15.03 -2.88
N ARG A 21 -14.49 14.26 -3.97
CA ARG A 21 -14.36 12.79 -3.96
C ARG A 21 -12.95 12.32 -3.58
N ASP A 22 -11.93 13.05 -4.02
CA ASP A 22 -10.54 12.74 -3.67
C ASP A 22 -10.26 13.00 -2.18
N VAL A 23 -10.80 14.10 -1.64
CA VAL A 23 -10.74 14.40 -0.20
C VAL A 23 -11.51 13.36 0.61
N ALA A 24 -12.70 12.96 0.15
CA ALA A 24 -13.57 12.00 0.82
C ALA A 24 -12.87 10.64 0.96
N VAL A 25 -12.26 10.12 -0.11
CA VAL A 25 -11.57 8.82 -0.06
C VAL A 25 -10.37 8.84 0.89
N ILE A 26 -9.59 9.92 0.90
CA ILE A 26 -8.43 10.05 1.79
C ILE A 26 -8.89 10.09 3.26
N LYS A 27 -9.93 10.88 3.56
CA LYS A 27 -10.49 10.98 4.92
C LYS A 27 -11.09 9.66 5.39
N ALA A 28 -11.86 8.98 4.54
CA ALA A 28 -12.48 7.70 4.86
C ALA A 28 -11.44 6.62 5.20
N ALA A 29 -10.34 6.55 4.44
CA ALA A 29 -9.24 5.63 4.75
C ALA A 29 -8.56 5.99 6.08
N ALA A 30 -8.32 7.28 6.33
CA ALA A 30 -7.69 7.76 7.56
C ALA A 30 -8.53 7.44 8.81
N GLU A 31 -9.84 7.73 8.75
CA GLU A 31 -10.79 7.50 9.82
C GLU A 31 -10.92 6.02 10.15
N LYS A 32 -11.17 5.18 9.14
CA LYS A 32 -11.29 3.73 9.33
C LYS A 32 -10.00 3.10 9.86
N ALA A 33 -8.84 3.61 9.45
CA ALA A 33 -7.55 3.14 9.93
C ALA A 33 -7.21 3.62 11.36
N GLY A 34 -8.02 4.51 11.95
CA GLY A 34 -7.67 5.15 13.22
C GLY A 34 -6.37 5.95 13.12
N TRP A 35 -6.17 6.66 12.00
CA TRP A 35 -4.94 7.39 11.73
C TRP A 35 -4.66 8.44 12.81
N GLN A 36 -3.50 8.34 13.46
CA GLN A 36 -3.03 9.35 14.38
C GLN A 36 -2.03 10.23 13.64
N ALA A 37 -2.39 11.51 13.50
CA ALA A 37 -1.63 12.47 12.72
C ALA A 37 -0.25 12.71 13.33
N GLN A 38 0.79 12.44 12.55
CA GLN A 38 2.18 12.70 12.93
C GLN A 38 3.09 12.73 11.71
N PRO A 39 4.19 13.49 11.75
CA PRO A 39 5.20 13.44 10.70
C PRO A 39 5.88 12.07 10.64
N SER A 40 6.14 11.58 9.43
CA SER A 40 7.04 10.44 9.20
C SER A 40 8.47 10.92 8.93
N PRO A 41 9.52 10.16 9.30
CA PRO A 41 9.46 8.87 9.98
C PRO A 41 9.24 9.01 11.50
N ARG A 42 8.78 7.93 12.14
CA ARG A 42 8.72 7.87 13.61
C ARG A 42 10.14 7.85 14.18
N LYS A 43 10.37 8.58 15.27
CA LYS A 43 11.71 8.76 15.86
C LYS A 43 12.05 7.73 16.95
N ASP A 44 11.05 7.15 17.60
CA ASP A 44 11.24 6.38 18.84
C ASP A 44 11.13 4.85 18.64
N GLN A 45 11.53 4.35 17.47
CA GLN A 45 11.45 2.93 17.12
C GLN A 45 12.71 2.16 17.58
N THR A 46 12.65 1.56 18.77
CA THR A 46 13.70 0.73 19.35
C THR A 46 13.47 -0.76 19.10
N GLY A 47 14.55 -1.54 19.00
CA GLY A 47 14.48 -2.99 18.82
C GLY A 47 14.68 -3.43 17.37
N ASN A 48 14.62 -4.75 17.17
CA ASN A 48 14.90 -5.38 15.88
C ASN A 48 13.68 -5.37 14.95
N ILE A 49 12.48 -5.58 15.48
CA ILE A 49 11.24 -5.48 14.71
C ILE A 49 10.64 -4.11 14.96
N VAL A 50 10.41 -3.35 13.89
CA VAL A 50 9.84 -2.01 13.94
C VAL A 50 8.62 -1.90 13.05
N SER A 51 7.68 -1.04 13.44
CA SER A 51 6.40 -0.88 12.75
C SER A 51 6.23 0.52 12.17
N GLY A 52 5.50 0.60 11.06
CA GLY A 52 5.23 1.87 10.40
C GLY A 52 3.91 1.85 9.68
N ARG A 53 3.36 3.05 9.46
CA ARG A 53 2.12 3.25 8.71
C ARG A 53 2.38 4.14 7.51
N GLY A 54 1.84 3.75 6.36
CA GLY A 54 2.05 4.45 5.10
C GLY A 54 0.75 4.68 4.39
N VAL A 55 0.53 5.92 3.97
CA VAL A 55 -0.64 6.30 3.16
C VAL A 55 -0.24 6.47 1.70
N ALA A 56 -1.09 6.00 0.78
CA ALA A 56 -0.99 6.31 -0.64
C ALA A 56 -2.38 6.54 -1.23
N TYR A 57 -2.40 7.25 -2.35
CA TYR A 57 -3.63 7.62 -3.04
C TYR A 57 -3.38 7.56 -4.54
N ALA A 58 -4.37 7.08 -5.30
CA ALA A 58 -4.32 7.03 -6.76
C ALA A 58 -5.71 7.22 -7.36
N GLN A 59 -5.74 7.67 -8.62
CA GLN A 59 -6.93 7.66 -9.47
C GLN A 59 -6.71 6.73 -10.66
N ARG A 60 -7.75 6.08 -11.17
CA ARG A 60 -7.74 5.36 -12.46
C ARG A 60 -9.12 5.43 -13.08
N SER A 61 -9.23 6.04 -14.26
CA SER A 61 -10.46 6.07 -15.06
C SER A 61 -11.72 6.47 -14.29
N GLY A 62 -11.64 7.48 -13.42
CA GLY A 62 -12.76 7.95 -12.60
C GLY A 62 -12.94 7.23 -11.24
N THR A 63 -12.19 6.16 -10.99
CA THR A 63 -12.12 5.52 -9.66
C THR A 63 -11.02 6.16 -8.82
N ARG A 64 -11.29 6.36 -7.53
CA ARG A 64 -10.36 6.92 -6.54
C ARG A 64 -10.14 5.93 -5.42
N VAL A 65 -8.88 5.76 -5.04
CA VAL A 65 -8.49 4.85 -3.98
C VAL A 65 -7.49 5.52 -3.06
N ALA A 66 -7.72 5.43 -1.76
CA ALA A 66 -6.74 5.72 -0.73
C ALA A 66 -6.49 4.46 0.09
N ILE A 67 -5.21 4.19 0.37
CA ILE A 67 -4.75 3.05 1.16
C ILE A 67 -3.95 3.57 2.33
N VAL A 68 -4.24 3.05 3.52
CA VAL A 68 -3.33 3.04 4.66
C VAL A 68 -2.82 1.61 4.81
N ALA A 69 -1.50 1.44 4.73
CA ALA A 69 -0.82 0.17 4.99
C ALA A 69 -0.08 0.25 6.32
N GLU A 70 -0.13 -0.83 7.10
CA GLU A 70 0.68 -1.02 8.29
C GLU A 70 1.64 -2.18 8.05
N VAL A 71 2.92 -1.96 8.34
CA VAL A 71 3.98 -2.95 8.09
C VAL A 71 4.80 -3.18 9.35
N GLU A 72 5.33 -4.39 9.47
CA GLU A 72 6.45 -4.70 10.35
C GLU A 72 7.70 -4.97 9.51
N VAL A 73 8.83 -4.46 9.97
CA VAL A 73 10.15 -4.64 9.35
C VAL A 73 11.08 -5.25 10.39
N ASP A 74 11.60 -6.44 10.11
CA ASP A 74 12.71 -7.02 10.85
C ASP A 74 14.02 -6.46 10.30
N ARG A 75 14.71 -5.63 11.09
CA ARG A 75 15.95 -4.96 10.68
C ARG A 75 17.12 -5.93 10.49
N ALA A 76 17.15 -7.06 11.19
CA ALA A 76 18.24 -8.04 11.09
C ALA A 76 18.14 -8.91 9.84
N SER A 77 16.92 -9.35 9.49
CA SER A 77 16.68 -10.19 8.31
C SER A 77 16.32 -9.39 7.05
N GLY A 78 15.80 -8.17 7.20
CA GLY A 78 15.21 -7.40 6.11
C GLY A 78 13.78 -7.85 5.75
N LYS A 79 13.21 -8.85 6.44
CA LYS A 79 11.85 -9.33 6.17
C LYS A 79 10.84 -8.23 6.48
N ILE A 80 9.86 -8.08 5.58
CA ILE A 80 8.72 -7.18 5.74
C ILE A 80 7.46 -8.02 5.79
N TRP A 81 6.60 -7.74 6.77
CA TRP A 81 5.22 -8.24 6.76
C TRP A 81 4.25 -7.06 6.65
N ALA A 82 3.51 -7.00 5.54
CA ALA A 82 2.48 -5.99 5.30
C ALA A 82 1.17 -6.43 5.99
N ARG A 83 1.12 -6.24 7.31
CA ARG A 83 0.10 -6.80 8.19
C ARG A 83 -1.32 -6.37 7.89
N LYS A 84 -1.54 -5.08 7.71
CA LYS A 84 -2.90 -4.52 7.67
C LYS A 84 -3.04 -3.49 6.57
N PHE A 85 -4.19 -3.55 5.89
CA PHE A 85 -4.59 -2.56 4.91
C PHE A 85 -5.96 -2.00 5.27
N THR A 86 -6.10 -0.68 5.18
CA THR A 86 -7.39 -0.01 5.11
C THR A 86 -7.51 0.65 3.75
N VAL A 87 -8.58 0.33 3.03
CA VAL A 87 -8.77 0.74 1.63
C VAL A 87 -10.10 1.47 1.51
N ALA A 88 -10.07 2.77 1.26
CA ALA A 88 -11.25 3.49 0.83
C ALA A 88 -11.32 3.51 -0.70
N HIS A 89 -12.49 3.20 -1.24
CA HIS A 89 -12.68 3.01 -2.67
C HIS A 89 -13.97 3.69 -3.15
N ASP A 90 -13.82 4.57 -4.13
CA ASP A 90 -14.91 5.30 -4.77
C ASP A 90 -14.85 5.09 -6.29
N CYS A 91 -15.80 4.32 -6.83
CA CYS A 91 -15.96 4.06 -8.27
C CYS A 91 -17.29 4.58 -8.84
N GLY A 92 -17.83 5.66 -8.27
CA GLY A 92 -19.18 6.13 -8.62
C GLY A 92 -20.25 5.20 -8.04
N GLN A 93 -21.28 4.90 -8.83
CA GLN A 93 -22.32 3.96 -8.45
C GLN A 93 -21.74 2.54 -8.30
N ILE A 94 -21.96 1.94 -7.12
CA ILE A 94 -21.58 0.57 -6.84
C ILE A 94 -22.72 -0.36 -7.29
N ILE A 95 -22.42 -1.26 -8.23
CA ILE A 95 -23.39 -2.22 -8.78
C ILE A 95 -23.53 -3.45 -7.90
N ASN A 96 -22.41 -4.03 -7.47
CA ASN A 96 -22.36 -5.19 -6.57
C ASN A 96 -21.31 -4.93 -5.47
N PRO A 97 -21.74 -4.54 -4.25
CA PRO A 97 -20.83 -4.23 -3.15
C PRO A 97 -19.92 -5.40 -2.75
N ASP A 98 -20.45 -6.62 -2.70
CA ASP A 98 -19.68 -7.79 -2.28
C ASP A 98 -18.62 -8.18 -3.32
N GLY A 99 -19.01 -8.17 -4.60
CA GLY A 99 -18.08 -8.41 -5.71
C GLY A 99 -16.97 -7.35 -5.76
N LEU A 100 -17.32 -6.10 -5.49
CA LEU A 100 -16.35 -5.01 -5.39
C LEU A 100 -15.39 -5.21 -4.22
N LYS A 101 -15.90 -5.58 -3.04
CA LYS A 101 -15.07 -5.85 -1.86
C LYS A 101 -14.04 -6.96 -2.14
N HIS A 102 -14.47 -8.11 -2.67
CA HIS A 102 -13.56 -9.20 -3.01
C HIS A 102 -12.52 -8.79 -4.07
N THR A 103 -12.91 -7.97 -5.05
CA THR A 103 -11.98 -7.44 -6.06
C THR A 103 -10.91 -6.54 -5.42
N ILE A 104 -11.30 -5.71 -4.44
CA ILE A 104 -10.37 -4.86 -3.71
C ILE A 104 -9.40 -5.71 -2.88
N GLU A 105 -9.90 -6.71 -2.15
CA GLU A 105 -9.07 -7.63 -1.37
C GLU A 105 -8.06 -8.38 -2.25
N GLY A 106 -8.49 -8.92 -3.39
CA GLY A 106 -7.61 -9.56 -4.36
C GLY A 106 -6.54 -8.62 -4.93
N ASN A 107 -6.89 -7.36 -5.18
CA ASN A 107 -5.93 -6.34 -5.62
C ASN A 107 -4.87 -6.02 -4.58
N ILE A 108 -5.23 -6.03 -3.28
CA ILE A 108 -4.28 -5.84 -2.19
C ILE A 108 -3.34 -7.05 -2.11
N VAL A 109 -3.86 -8.28 -2.10
CA VAL A 109 -3.04 -9.50 -2.04
C VAL A 109 -2.05 -9.56 -3.22
N GLN A 110 -2.51 -9.36 -4.45
CA GLN A 110 -1.62 -9.31 -5.61
C GLN A 110 -0.63 -8.14 -5.55
N GLY A 111 -1.09 -6.97 -5.07
CA GLY A 111 -0.23 -5.80 -4.91
C GLY A 111 0.89 -6.03 -3.91
N VAL A 112 0.61 -6.71 -2.79
CA VAL A 112 1.59 -7.10 -1.77
C VAL A 112 2.59 -8.10 -2.37
N SER A 113 2.10 -9.12 -3.07
CA SER A 113 2.93 -10.12 -3.75
C SER A 113 3.92 -9.47 -4.72
N ARG A 114 3.44 -8.61 -5.62
CA ARG A 114 4.29 -7.83 -6.55
C ARG A 114 5.26 -6.87 -5.86
N THR A 115 4.89 -6.35 -4.70
CA THR A 115 5.72 -5.38 -3.98
C THR A 115 6.85 -6.06 -3.19
N LEU A 116 6.63 -7.25 -2.65
CA LEU A 116 7.55 -7.89 -1.71
C LEU A 116 8.27 -9.13 -2.26
N TRP A 117 7.69 -9.83 -3.24
CA TRP A 117 8.15 -11.16 -3.67
C TRP A 117 8.49 -11.24 -5.15
N GLU A 118 7.58 -10.78 -6.00
CA GLU A 118 7.63 -11.12 -7.41
C GLU A 118 8.67 -10.31 -8.19
N GLU A 119 9.54 -10.99 -8.92
CA GLU A 119 10.49 -10.40 -9.85
C GLU A 119 10.74 -11.34 -11.02
N VAL A 120 10.49 -10.84 -12.24
CA VAL A 120 10.93 -11.54 -13.45
C VAL A 120 12.44 -11.37 -13.59
N LYS A 121 13.16 -12.48 -13.68
CA LYS A 121 14.64 -12.49 -13.82
C LYS A 121 15.04 -12.86 -15.23
N PHE A 122 16.19 -12.34 -15.65
CA PHE A 122 16.72 -12.50 -17.00
C PHE A 122 18.21 -12.87 -16.93
N ASP A 123 18.67 -13.69 -17.88
CA ASP A 123 20.07 -13.78 -18.25
C ASP A 123 20.32 -13.01 -19.57
N ALA A 124 21.46 -13.21 -20.23
CA ALA A 124 21.79 -12.50 -21.47
C ALA A 124 20.78 -12.74 -22.61
N ASN A 125 20.04 -13.86 -22.59
CA ASN A 125 19.22 -14.31 -23.70
C ASN A 125 17.79 -14.74 -23.31
N ASN A 126 17.52 -15.05 -22.04
CA ASN A 126 16.28 -15.71 -21.61
C ASN A 126 15.70 -15.14 -20.32
N VAL A 127 14.40 -15.38 -20.12
CA VAL A 127 13.75 -15.29 -18.80
C VAL A 127 14.15 -16.52 -17.99
N THR A 128 14.62 -16.31 -16.76
CA THR A 128 15.06 -17.40 -15.87
C THR A 128 14.07 -17.72 -14.75
N SER A 129 13.05 -16.88 -14.57
CA SER A 129 11.95 -17.08 -13.62
C SER A 129 10.75 -17.73 -14.32
N VAL A 130 10.83 -19.05 -14.55
CA VAL A 130 9.91 -19.79 -15.44
C VAL A 130 8.97 -20.76 -14.71
N ASP A 131 9.12 -20.88 -13.38
CA ASP A 131 8.30 -21.71 -12.52
C ASP A 131 8.05 -21.04 -11.16
N TRP A 132 7.26 -21.67 -10.30
CA TRP A 132 6.90 -21.11 -8.98
C TRP A 132 8.06 -21.08 -7.97
N MET A 133 9.13 -21.84 -8.21
CA MET A 133 10.32 -21.83 -7.35
C MET A 133 11.22 -20.64 -7.69
N THR A 134 11.30 -20.31 -8.98
CA THR A 134 12.13 -19.23 -9.53
C THR A 134 11.38 -17.89 -9.61
N TYR A 135 10.05 -17.93 -9.58
CA TYR A 135 9.13 -16.79 -9.43
C TYR A 135 8.17 -17.02 -8.24
N PRO A 136 8.62 -16.79 -7.00
CA PRO A 136 7.76 -16.96 -5.84
C PRO A 136 6.68 -15.87 -5.82
N ILE A 137 5.46 -16.28 -5.48
CA ILE A 137 4.33 -15.40 -5.15
C ILE A 137 4.11 -15.42 -3.63
N LEU A 138 3.32 -14.47 -3.14
CA LEU A 138 2.94 -14.37 -1.74
C LEU A 138 2.27 -15.67 -1.25
N ASP A 139 2.80 -16.23 -0.17
CA ASP A 139 2.21 -17.36 0.54
C ASP A 139 1.09 -16.91 1.49
N ILE A 140 0.17 -17.82 1.86
CA ILE A 140 -0.92 -17.53 2.79
C ILE A 140 -0.42 -17.08 4.17
N ALA A 141 0.72 -17.59 4.64
CA ALA A 141 1.34 -17.19 5.90
C ALA A 141 1.89 -15.75 5.87
N GLU A 142 2.11 -15.20 4.67
CA GLU A 142 2.66 -13.86 4.44
C GLU A 142 1.57 -12.87 4.00
N ALA A 143 0.33 -13.34 3.81
CA ALA A 143 -0.80 -12.51 3.47
C ALA A 143 -1.08 -11.46 4.56
N PRO A 144 -1.73 -10.34 4.21
CA PRO A 144 -2.22 -9.40 5.22
C PRO A 144 -3.16 -10.11 6.20
N GLU A 145 -2.99 -9.83 7.48
CA GLU A 145 -3.88 -10.30 8.55
C GLU A 145 -5.29 -9.73 8.39
N THR A 146 -5.38 -8.46 7.95
CA THR A 146 -6.66 -7.78 7.74
C THR A 146 -6.64 -6.83 6.54
N ILE A 147 -7.76 -6.79 5.81
CA ILE A 147 -8.03 -5.83 4.74
C ILE A 147 -9.40 -5.19 5.02
N ASP A 148 -9.38 -3.99 5.60
CA ASP A 148 -10.57 -3.21 5.92
C ASP A 148 -11.00 -2.36 4.72
N VAL A 149 -12.09 -2.73 4.05
CA VAL A 149 -12.62 -2.00 2.89
C VAL A 149 -13.70 -0.99 3.29
N VAL A 150 -13.55 0.25 2.87
CA VAL A 150 -14.57 1.31 2.95
C VAL A 150 -15.08 1.61 1.55
N LEU A 151 -16.33 1.21 1.29
CA LEU A 151 -17.00 1.47 0.03
C LEU A 151 -17.71 2.82 0.09
N ILE A 152 -17.33 3.75 -0.80
CA ILE A 152 -17.99 5.05 -0.93
C ILE A 152 -18.89 4.97 -2.16
N ASN A 153 -20.19 4.81 -1.92
CA ASN A 153 -21.18 4.66 -2.98
C ASN A 153 -21.71 6.03 -3.43
N HIS A 154 -21.71 6.26 -4.74
CA HIS A 154 -22.25 7.46 -5.36
C HIS A 154 -23.29 7.08 -6.44
N PRO A 155 -24.55 6.77 -6.07
CA PRO A 155 -25.61 6.41 -7.02
C PRO A 155 -25.88 7.45 -8.10
N GLU A 156 -25.54 8.71 -7.83
CA GLU A 156 -25.69 9.86 -8.73
C GLU A 156 -24.56 9.99 -9.76
N VAL A 157 -23.50 9.19 -9.63
CA VAL A 157 -22.33 9.21 -10.51
C VAL A 157 -22.27 7.91 -11.30
N LEU A 158 -22.08 8.00 -12.62
CA LEU A 158 -21.93 6.82 -13.47
C LEU A 158 -20.83 5.88 -12.94
N PRO A 159 -21.05 4.55 -12.99
CA PRO A 159 -20.07 3.58 -12.52
C PRO A 159 -18.78 3.67 -13.35
N SER A 160 -17.63 3.56 -12.67
CA SER A 160 -16.31 3.47 -13.29
C SER A 160 -15.65 2.11 -13.05
N GLY A 161 -14.58 1.81 -13.78
CA GLY A 161 -13.87 0.54 -13.66
C GLY A 161 -13.25 0.35 -12.27
N ALA A 162 -13.53 -0.79 -11.63
CA ALA A 162 -13.06 -1.11 -10.27
C ALA A 162 -12.11 -2.32 -10.18
N GLY A 163 -11.82 -2.97 -11.32
CA GLY A 163 -10.99 -4.18 -11.37
C GLY A 163 -9.54 -3.99 -10.95
N GLU A 164 -8.91 -2.88 -11.35
CA GLU A 164 -7.47 -2.61 -11.14
C GLU A 164 -7.13 -1.44 -10.18
N PRO A 165 -7.98 -0.42 -9.94
CA PRO A 165 -7.56 0.80 -9.25
C PRO A 165 -6.88 0.59 -7.89
N SER A 166 -7.35 -0.37 -7.08
CA SER A 166 -6.81 -0.61 -5.74
C SER A 166 -5.39 -1.14 -5.71
N THR A 167 -4.91 -1.80 -6.77
CA THR A 167 -3.53 -2.31 -6.80
C THR A 167 -2.52 -1.17 -6.96
N ARG A 168 -2.91 -0.06 -7.61
CA ARG A 168 -2.01 1.03 -7.99
C ARG A 168 -1.28 1.70 -6.81
N PRO A 169 -1.96 2.04 -5.69
CA PRO A 169 -1.29 2.67 -4.56
C PRO A 169 -0.59 1.68 -3.59
N VAL A 170 -0.69 0.36 -3.77
CA VAL A 170 -0.20 -0.63 -2.79
C VAL A 170 1.30 -0.50 -2.53
N ALA A 171 2.12 -0.56 -3.58
CA ALA A 171 3.58 -0.48 -3.45
C ALA A 171 4.02 0.84 -2.78
N ALA A 172 3.35 1.95 -3.10
CA ALA A 172 3.64 3.25 -2.51
C ALA A 172 3.21 3.34 -1.04
N ALA A 173 2.09 2.72 -0.66
CA ALA A 173 1.64 2.66 0.73
C ALA A 173 2.64 1.87 1.57
N ILE A 174 3.05 0.68 1.09
CA ILE A 174 4.07 -0.16 1.73
C ILE A 174 5.40 0.58 1.84
N ALA A 175 5.88 1.21 0.76
CA ALA A 175 7.12 1.99 0.78
C ALA A 175 7.09 3.16 1.78
N ASN A 176 5.95 3.84 1.90
CA ASN A 176 5.76 4.89 2.89
C ASN A 176 5.75 4.34 4.31
N ALA A 177 5.18 3.15 4.53
CA ALA A 177 5.13 2.49 5.83
C ALA A 177 6.52 2.01 6.27
N ILE A 178 7.32 1.45 5.34
CA ILE A 178 8.73 1.09 5.60
C ILE A 178 9.53 2.33 5.96
N PHE A 179 9.34 3.43 5.23
CA PHE A 179 9.99 4.70 5.56
C PHE A 179 9.54 5.21 6.93
N ASP A 180 8.25 5.12 7.27
CA ASP A 180 7.74 5.49 8.59
C ASP A 180 8.40 4.69 9.73
N ALA A 181 8.63 3.39 9.51
CA ALA A 181 9.21 2.46 10.48
C ALA A 181 10.73 2.60 10.64
N THR A 182 11.44 2.89 9.55
CA THR A 182 12.92 2.76 9.50
C THR A 182 13.65 4.06 9.23
N GLY A 183 12.96 5.10 8.74
CA GLY A 183 13.60 6.31 8.22
C GLY A 183 14.30 6.14 6.87
N VAL A 184 14.36 4.91 6.34
CA VAL A 184 15.05 4.60 5.07
C VAL A 184 14.06 4.55 3.92
N ARG A 185 14.42 5.19 2.82
CA ARG A 185 13.57 5.29 1.62
C ARG A 185 13.99 4.30 0.55
N ILE A 186 13.32 3.15 0.50
CA ILE A 186 13.52 2.13 -0.53
C ILE A 186 12.70 2.49 -1.78
N ARG A 187 13.32 2.40 -2.97
CA ARG A 187 12.72 2.85 -4.25
C ARG A 187 12.66 1.80 -5.34
N ARG A 188 13.23 0.61 -5.10
CA ARG A 188 13.25 -0.50 -6.07
C ARG A 188 12.43 -1.66 -5.51
N VAL A 189 11.38 -2.04 -6.22
CA VAL A 189 10.61 -3.26 -5.96
C VAL A 189 11.21 -4.46 -6.72
N PRO A 190 10.93 -5.70 -6.27
CA PRO A 190 10.37 -6.02 -4.96
C PRO A 190 11.28 -5.60 -3.80
N PHE A 191 10.68 -5.30 -2.65
CA PHE A 191 11.38 -5.04 -1.38
C PHE A 191 11.79 -6.37 -0.73
N SER A 192 12.64 -7.12 -1.44
CA SER A 192 13.14 -8.41 -0.94
C SER A 192 14.01 -8.23 0.30
N PRO A 193 14.12 -9.25 1.18
CA PRO A 193 14.92 -9.16 2.40
C PRO A 193 16.34 -8.65 2.19
N ASP A 194 17.04 -9.15 1.16
CA ASP A 194 18.41 -8.71 0.83
C ASP A 194 18.48 -7.22 0.47
N ARG A 195 17.52 -6.71 -0.31
CA ARG A 195 17.48 -5.30 -0.71
C ARG A 195 17.13 -4.40 0.46
N VAL A 196 16.22 -4.84 1.31
CA VAL A 196 15.85 -4.11 2.53
C VAL A 196 17.05 -4.06 3.46
N LYS A 197 17.69 -5.20 3.74
CA LYS A 197 18.88 -5.27 4.58
C LYS A 197 20.02 -4.40 4.07
N GLN A 198 20.29 -4.44 2.76
CA GLN A 198 21.28 -3.57 2.11
C GLN A 198 20.93 -2.09 2.29
N ALA A 199 19.66 -1.71 2.23
CA ALA A 199 19.24 -0.33 2.42
C ALA A 199 19.28 0.14 3.89
N LEU A 200 19.15 -0.79 4.85
CA LEU A 200 19.18 -0.51 6.29
C LEU A 200 20.59 -0.52 6.90
N SER A 201 21.58 -1.04 6.17
CA SER A 201 22.99 -1.10 6.58
C SER A 201 23.68 0.25 6.32
#